data_AF-A0A4P8RZR2-F1
#
_entry.id   AF-A0A4P8RZR2-F1
#
_cell.length_a   1.000
_cell.length_b   1.000
_cell.length_c   1.000
_cell.angle_alpha   90.00
_cell.angle_beta   90.00
_cell.angle_gamma   90.00
#
_symmetry.space_group_name_H-M   'P 1'
#
loop_
_entity.id
_entity.type
_entity.pdbx_description
1 polymer ?
#
loop_
_entity_poly.entity_id
_entity_poly.type
_entity_poly.pdbx_seq_one_letter_code
_entity_poly.pdbx_strand_id
1 'polypeptide(L)'
;MYLVDKEFKKLREYYRENYFNEQVSKRIKDKVHQGIKNKEMVPLEKKRSYSITKKLAYSATAFIVLLGLFLGSAFISPTMAEVVSKIPFLNMIFDQKPISQAIMEELEEQGYEITGSGYSVQDKTFFVTVSGSDEYYNQVEGEIEKVTEELISSRGYDDFSVEVEKERTTEPNVNVENNPKYQNGDLVMESLKEVVPKLQQQGYKIQDSYGVFYPSPDSQEIHVTLDIEDTETRTDEIENAILEEIKKLEIQTEVIVKINSINRQEKETEMQWSMNVLPVIFEGMLNKKEYKTKGVGYSYKKGTMNIYITTKVEKSDNEASDLAKKIEKAIQEFLQSDDLKGIVGDTPYKIIVRDKDGKDIK
;
A
#
# COMPACT_ATOMS: atom_id res chain seq x y z
N MET A 1 -3.09 -3.03 -30.70
CA MET A 1 -2.84 -4.48 -30.85
C MET A 1 -1.39 -4.82 -31.25
N TYR A 2 -0.65 -3.96 -31.98
CA TYR A 2 0.75 -4.22 -32.39
C TYR A 2 1.85 -4.00 -31.32
N LEU A 3 1.57 -3.24 -30.25
CA LEU A 3 2.56 -2.93 -29.21
C LEU A 3 2.76 -4.07 -28.19
N VAL A 4 1.67 -4.75 -27.81
CA VAL A 4 1.68 -5.87 -26.86
C VAL A 4 2.53 -7.03 -27.39
N ASP A 5 2.51 -7.27 -28.71
CA ASP A 5 3.24 -8.38 -29.34
C ASP A 5 4.76 -8.16 -29.33
N LYS A 6 5.21 -6.91 -29.34
CA LYS A 6 6.65 -6.57 -29.32
C LYS A 6 7.26 -6.74 -27.94
N GLU A 7 6.53 -6.35 -26.89
CA GLU A 7 6.95 -6.51 -25.50
C GLU A 7 6.96 -7.98 -25.09
N PHE A 8 5.92 -8.73 -25.50
CA PHE A 8 5.84 -10.16 -25.26
C PHE A 8 6.95 -10.93 -25.98
N LYS A 9 7.34 -10.49 -27.18
CA LYS A 9 8.46 -11.09 -27.92
C LYS A 9 9.80 -10.83 -27.24
N LYS A 10 10.04 -9.61 -26.73
CA LYS A 10 11.24 -9.28 -25.95
C LYS A 10 11.32 -10.07 -24.65
N LEU A 11 10.22 -10.18 -23.91
CA LEU A 11 10.14 -10.97 -22.68
C LEU A 11 10.44 -12.45 -22.96
N ARG A 12 9.88 -12.99 -24.05
CA ARG A 12 10.13 -14.36 -24.48
C ARG A 12 11.59 -14.60 -24.89
N GLU A 13 12.21 -13.66 -25.59
CA GLU A 13 13.62 -13.72 -25.98
C GLU A 13 14.53 -13.64 -24.75
N TYR A 14 14.28 -12.69 -23.84
CA TYR A 14 14.98 -12.57 -22.57
C TYR A 14 14.91 -13.85 -21.74
N TYR A 15 13.71 -14.45 -21.63
CA TYR A 15 13.54 -15.73 -20.92
C TYR A 15 14.29 -16.87 -21.59
N ARG A 16 14.28 -16.90 -22.93
CA ARG A 16 14.97 -17.93 -23.71
C ARG A 16 16.49 -17.82 -23.61
N GLU A 17 17.04 -16.61 -23.57
CA GLU A 17 18.48 -16.41 -23.51
C GLU A 17 19.04 -16.59 -22.10
N ASN A 18 18.29 -16.16 -21.07
CA ASN A 18 18.82 -16.11 -19.71
C ASN A 18 18.39 -17.29 -18.83
N TYR A 19 17.30 -17.99 -19.18
CA TYR A 19 16.69 -18.99 -18.28
C TYR A 19 16.33 -20.32 -18.97
N PHE A 20 16.41 -20.42 -20.31
CA PHE A 20 16.01 -21.63 -21.03
C PHE A 20 17.19 -22.57 -21.30
N ASN A 21 17.13 -23.76 -20.71
CA ASN A 21 18.10 -24.83 -20.94
C ASN A 21 17.55 -25.87 -21.93
N GLU A 22 18.20 -26.00 -23.09
CA GLU A 22 17.77 -26.87 -24.19
C GLU A 22 17.74 -28.36 -23.79
N GLN A 23 18.65 -28.81 -22.91
CA GLN A 23 18.64 -30.18 -22.40
C GLN A 23 17.44 -30.44 -21.48
N VAL A 24 17.09 -29.48 -20.63
CA VAL A 24 15.92 -29.58 -19.74
C VAL A 24 14.62 -29.59 -20.56
N SER A 25 14.54 -28.72 -21.57
CA SER A 25 13.38 -28.67 -22.47
C SER A 25 13.19 -29.98 -23.23
N LYS A 26 14.28 -30.55 -23.78
CA LYS A 26 14.24 -31.83 -24.49
C LYS A 26 13.79 -32.97 -23.58
N ARG A 27 14.30 -33.01 -22.35
CA ARG A 27 13.90 -34.01 -21.33
C ARG A 27 12.43 -33.91 -20.94
N ILE A 28 11.88 -32.71 -20.81
CA ILE A 28 10.45 -32.49 -20.54
C ILE A 28 9.62 -32.94 -21.74
N LYS A 29 10.01 -32.55 -22.96
CA LYS A 29 9.31 -32.92 -24.20
C LYS A 29 9.24 -34.44 -24.38
N ASP A 30 10.36 -35.13 -24.13
CA ASP A 30 10.46 -36.58 -24.26
C ASP A 30 9.60 -37.31 -23.21
N LYS A 31 9.59 -36.83 -21.96
CA LYS A 31 8.72 -37.38 -20.90
C LYS A 31 7.24 -37.17 -21.20
N VAL A 32 6.86 -36.02 -21.73
CA VAL A 32 5.47 -35.73 -22.14
C VAL A 32 5.06 -36.63 -23.31
N HIS A 33 5.93 -36.81 -24.31
CA HIS A 33 5.66 -37.71 -25.44
C HIS A 33 5.54 -39.18 -25.00
N GLN A 34 6.35 -39.64 -24.05
CA GLN A 34 6.19 -40.98 -23.45
C GLN A 34 4.88 -41.10 -22.66
N GLY A 35 4.47 -40.07 -21.92
CA GLY A 35 3.22 -40.05 -21.17
C GLY A 35 1.97 -40.09 -22.07
N ILE A 36 2.03 -39.49 -23.26
CA ILE A 36 0.95 -39.51 -24.25
C ILE A 36 0.88 -40.85 -24.98
N LYS A 37 2.03 -41.43 -25.39
CA LYS A 37 2.06 -42.74 -26.07
C LYS A 37 1.55 -43.89 -25.20
N ASN A 38 1.69 -43.80 -23.88
CA ASN A 38 1.23 -44.85 -22.97
C ASN A 38 -0.28 -44.79 -22.66
N LYS A 39 -1.02 -43.79 -23.15
CA LYS A 39 -2.47 -43.62 -22.90
C LYS A 39 -3.37 -44.07 -24.07
N GLU A 40 -2.81 -44.48 -25.21
CA GLU A 40 -3.59 -44.94 -26.36
C GLU A 40 -3.87 -46.45 -26.32
N MET A 41 -4.73 -46.90 -25.40
CA MET A 41 -5.47 -48.16 -25.54
C MET A 41 -6.86 -48.05 -24.89
N VAL A 42 -7.77 -47.30 -25.51
CA VAL A 42 -9.22 -47.52 -25.35
C VAL A 42 -9.90 -47.20 -26.70
N PRO A 43 -10.68 -48.12 -27.31
CA PRO A 43 -11.35 -47.86 -28.58
C PRO A 43 -12.48 -46.84 -28.41
N LEU A 44 -12.56 -45.87 -29.32
CA LEU A 44 -13.60 -44.85 -29.39
C LEU A 44 -14.86 -45.39 -30.09
N GLU A 45 -15.96 -45.54 -29.36
CA GLU A 45 -17.31 -45.59 -29.93
C GLU A 45 -17.99 -44.21 -29.95
N LYS A 46 -18.97 -44.07 -30.85
CA LYS A 46 -19.40 -42.87 -31.57
C LYS A 46 -20.07 -41.74 -30.75
N LYS A 47 -19.63 -40.51 -31.07
CA LYS A 47 -20.35 -39.22 -31.24
C LYS A 47 -21.61 -38.94 -30.39
N ARG A 48 -21.46 -38.03 -29.42
CA ARG A 48 -22.48 -37.03 -29.01
C ARG A 48 -21.83 -35.64 -28.99
N SER A 49 -22.54 -34.62 -29.47
CA SER A 49 -22.04 -33.24 -29.60
C SER A 49 -21.71 -32.63 -28.22
N TYR A 50 -20.45 -32.24 -28.05
CA TYR A 50 -19.93 -31.64 -26.81
C TYR A 50 -20.16 -30.12 -26.80
N SER A 51 -20.86 -29.61 -25.79
CA SER A 51 -21.08 -28.18 -25.57
C SER A 51 -19.78 -27.47 -25.19
N ILE A 52 -19.65 -26.22 -25.65
CA ILE A 52 -18.48 -25.34 -25.50
C ILE A 52 -18.08 -25.15 -24.02
N THR A 53 -19.00 -25.33 -23.07
CA THR A 53 -18.78 -25.24 -21.62
C THR A 53 -17.82 -26.28 -21.04
N LYS A 54 -17.72 -27.49 -21.63
CA LYS A 54 -16.74 -28.49 -21.16
C LYS A 54 -15.32 -28.22 -21.65
N LYS A 55 -15.14 -27.49 -22.76
CA LYS A 55 -13.80 -27.10 -23.24
C LYS A 55 -13.14 -26.05 -22.35
N LEU A 56 -13.93 -25.16 -21.75
CA LEU A 56 -13.45 -24.18 -20.76
C LEU A 56 -13.05 -24.84 -19.44
N ALA A 57 -13.83 -25.82 -18.96
CA ALA A 57 -13.50 -26.59 -17.76
C ALA A 57 -12.14 -27.30 -17.87
N TYR A 58 -11.85 -27.99 -18.99
CA TYR A 58 -10.55 -28.63 -19.19
C TYR A 58 -9.37 -27.64 -19.30
N SER A 59 -9.60 -26.43 -19.79
CA SER A 59 -8.56 -25.39 -19.86
C SER A 59 -8.25 -24.81 -18.47
N ALA A 60 -9.27 -24.62 -17.62
CA ALA A 60 -9.10 -24.20 -16.24
C ALA A 60 -8.36 -25.27 -15.42
N THR A 61 -8.69 -26.56 -15.60
CA THR A 61 -7.98 -27.64 -14.90
C THR A 61 -6.53 -27.76 -15.36
N ALA A 62 -6.24 -27.57 -16.66
CA ALA A 62 -4.85 -27.56 -17.16
C ALA A 62 -4.05 -26.36 -16.63
N PHE A 63 -4.69 -25.19 -16.48
CA PHE A 63 -4.06 -24.00 -15.90
C PHE A 63 -3.77 -24.16 -14.41
N ILE A 64 -4.71 -24.74 -13.64
CA ILE A 64 -4.52 -25.07 -12.22
C ILE A 64 -3.42 -26.13 -12.04
N VAL A 65 -3.36 -27.15 -12.90
CA VAL A 65 -2.28 -28.15 -12.88
C VAL A 65 -0.93 -27.53 -13.27
N LEU A 66 -0.89 -26.60 -14.22
CA LEU A 66 0.32 -25.87 -14.60
C LEU A 66 0.80 -24.93 -13.49
N LEU A 67 -0.10 -24.19 -12.83
CA LEU A 67 0.22 -23.35 -11.66
C LEU A 67 0.66 -24.20 -10.47
N GLY A 68 0.00 -25.32 -10.20
CA GLY A 68 0.40 -26.27 -9.15
C GLY A 68 1.76 -26.90 -9.43
N LEU A 69 2.08 -27.21 -10.69
CA LEU A 69 3.41 -27.65 -11.10
C LEU A 69 4.46 -26.53 -11.02
N PHE A 70 4.07 -25.27 -11.29
CA PHE A 70 4.97 -24.12 -11.23
C PHE A 70 5.30 -23.73 -9.78
N LEU A 71 4.28 -23.59 -8.93
CA LEU A 71 4.41 -23.34 -7.49
C LEU A 71 5.06 -24.52 -6.77
N GLY A 72 4.72 -25.76 -7.15
CA GLY A 72 5.40 -26.95 -6.66
C GLY A 72 6.87 -27.02 -7.07
N SER A 73 7.24 -26.49 -8.26
CA SER A 73 8.63 -26.52 -8.71
C SER A 73 9.57 -25.58 -7.95
N ALA A 74 9.04 -24.52 -7.33
CA ALA A 74 9.81 -23.66 -6.42
C ALA A 74 10.25 -24.40 -5.15
N PHE A 75 9.44 -25.36 -4.67
CA PHE A 75 9.77 -26.25 -3.55
C PHE A 75 10.59 -27.50 -3.95
N ILE A 76 10.67 -27.82 -5.25
CA ILE A 76 11.30 -29.07 -5.74
C ILE A 76 12.66 -28.83 -6.42
N SER A 77 12.96 -27.61 -6.88
CA SER A 77 14.21 -27.31 -7.60
C SER A 77 15.10 -26.30 -6.85
N PRO A 78 16.29 -26.71 -6.38
CA PRO A 78 17.30 -25.80 -5.82
C PRO A 78 17.62 -24.61 -6.72
N THR A 79 17.56 -24.78 -8.03
CA THR A 79 17.84 -23.71 -9.01
C THR A 79 16.76 -22.63 -9.03
N MET A 80 15.48 -22.99 -8.83
CA MET A 80 14.40 -22.00 -8.73
C MET A 80 14.43 -21.31 -7.37
N ALA A 81 14.71 -22.04 -6.30
CA ALA A 81 14.92 -21.46 -4.98
C ALA A 81 16.10 -20.45 -4.98
N GLU A 82 17.18 -20.75 -5.71
CA GLU A 82 18.32 -19.84 -5.89
C GLU A 82 17.97 -18.58 -6.71
N VAL A 83 17.08 -18.69 -7.69
CA VAL A 83 16.61 -17.51 -8.45
C VAL A 83 15.69 -16.64 -7.59
N VAL A 84 14.76 -17.24 -6.84
CA VAL A 84 13.83 -16.53 -5.96
C VAL A 84 14.57 -15.87 -4.79
N SER A 85 15.58 -16.53 -4.20
CA SER A 85 16.36 -15.96 -3.08
C SER A 85 17.20 -14.74 -3.46
N LYS A 86 17.38 -14.49 -4.77
CA LYS A 86 18.07 -13.30 -5.29
C LYS A 86 17.13 -12.11 -5.53
N ILE A 87 15.82 -12.29 -5.45
CA ILE A 87 14.86 -11.19 -5.57
C ILE A 87 14.77 -10.49 -4.21
N PRO A 88 15.10 -9.18 -4.12
CA PRO A 88 14.95 -8.43 -2.88
C PRO A 88 13.51 -8.47 -2.38
N PHE A 89 13.33 -8.72 -1.09
CA PHE A 89 12.01 -8.91 -0.46
C PHE A 89 11.03 -7.76 -0.75
N LEU A 90 11.48 -6.51 -0.70
CA LEU A 90 10.62 -5.35 -0.99
C LEU A 90 10.12 -5.31 -2.44
N ASN A 91 10.92 -5.79 -3.41
CA ASN A 91 10.47 -5.90 -4.81
C ASN A 91 9.31 -6.91 -4.94
N MET A 92 9.28 -7.96 -4.11
CA MET A 92 8.19 -8.93 -4.13
C MET A 92 6.86 -8.34 -3.62
N ILE A 93 6.92 -7.36 -2.72
CA ILE A 93 5.75 -6.69 -2.15
C ILE A 93 5.23 -5.59 -3.09
N PHE A 94 6.12 -4.96 -3.86
CA PHE A 94 5.79 -3.80 -4.70
C PHE A 94 4.63 -4.05 -5.69
N ASP A 95 4.61 -5.23 -6.32
CA ASP A 95 3.55 -5.60 -7.27
C ASP A 95 2.28 -6.15 -6.60
N GLN A 96 2.25 -6.21 -5.26
CA GLN A 96 1.12 -6.73 -4.50
C GLN A 96 0.25 -5.59 -3.98
N LYS A 97 -1.05 -5.87 -3.86
CA LYS A 97 -1.95 -4.97 -3.13
C LYS A 97 -1.49 -4.86 -1.66
N PRO A 98 -1.64 -3.69 -1.01
CA PRO A 98 -1.39 -3.55 0.42
C PRO A 98 -2.08 -4.66 1.22
N ILE A 99 -1.41 -5.18 2.25
CA ILE A 99 -1.92 -6.38 2.96
C ILE A 99 -3.30 -6.18 3.58
N SER A 100 -3.60 -4.99 4.12
CA SER A 100 -4.93 -4.69 4.68
C SER A 100 -6.04 -4.81 3.63
N GLN A 101 -5.78 -4.31 2.41
CA GLN A 101 -6.72 -4.44 1.29
C GLN A 101 -6.88 -5.90 0.87
N ALA A 102 -5.78 -6.66 0.78
CA ALA A 102 -5.85 -8.07 0.41
C ALA A 102 -6.62 -8.91 1.44
N ILE A 103 -6.46 -8.63 2.73
CA ILE A 103 -7.24 -9.28 3.81
C ILE A 103 -8.73 -8.97 3.63
N MET A 104 -9.08 -7.71 3.42
CA MET A 104 -10.48 -7.30 3.27
C MET A 104 -11.13 -7.96 2.05
N GLU A 105 -10.48 -7.91 0.88
CA GLU A 105 -10.98 -8.54 -0.34
C GLU A 105 -11.14 -10.06 -0.19
N GLU A 106 -10.15 -10.76 0.37
CA GLU A 106 -10.20 -12.21 0.56
C GLU A 106 -11.37 -12.62 1.47
N LEU A 107 -11.57 -11.91 2.58
CA LEU A 107 -12.65 -12.21 3.53
C LEU A 107 -14.04 -11.87 2.97
N GLU A 108 -14.17 -10.75 2.25
CA GLU A 108 -15.42 -10.38 1.58
C GLU A 108 -15.78 -11.39 0.47
N GLU A 109 -14.80 -11.85 -0.32
CA GLU A 109 -15.02 -12.88 -1.35
C GLU A 109 -15.48 -14.22 -0.75
N GLN A 110 -15.05 -14.54 0.48
CA GLN A 110 -15.51 -15.70 1.24
C GLN A 110 -16.89 -15.49 1.90
N GLY A 111 -17.45 -14.28 1.83
CA GLY A 111 -18.79 -13.96 2.30
C GLY A 111 -18.85 -13.53 3.77
N TYR A 112 -17.73 -13.11 4.35
CA TYR A 112 -17.72 -12.54 5.71
C TYR A 112 -18.18 -11.08 5.72
N GLU A 113 -18.89 -10.69 6.78
CA GLU A 113 -19.33 -9.32 6.99
C GLU A 113 -18.23 -8.52 7.72
N ILE A 114 -17.27 -8.01 6.95
CA ILE A 114 -16.13 -7.24 7.46
C ILE A 114 -16.43 -5.74 7.36
N THR A 115 -16.18 -4.99 8.42
CA THR A 115 -16.32 -3.51 8.45
C THR A 115 -14.99 -2.78 8.51
N GLY A 116 -13.88 -3.49 8.75
CA GLY A 116 -12.56 -2.90 8.70
C GLY A 116 -11.43 -3.92 8.80
N SER A 117 -10.27 -3.54 8.30
CA SER A 117 -9.01 -4.24 8.54
C SER A 117 -7.89 -3.21 8.73
N GLY A 118 -6.89 -3.54 9.55
CA GLY A 118 -5.75 -2.67 9.78
C GLY A 118 -4.70 -3.31 10.66
N TYR A 119 -3.78 -2.50 11.19
CA TYR A 119 -2.73 -2.99 12.08
C TYR A 119 -2.32 -1.97 13.14
N SER A 120 -1.97 -2.47 14.33
CA SER A 120 -1.29 -1.72 15.39
C SER A 120 0.21 -1.99 15.30
N VAL A 121 1.00 -0.96 14.98
CA VAL A 121 2.48 -1.04 14.98
C VAL A 121 3.02 -1.29 16.39
N GLN A 122 2.36 -0.72 17.40
CA GLN A 122 2.79 -0.80 18.80
C GLN A 122 2.61 -2.22 19.34
N ASP A 123 1.42 -2.78 19.14
CA ASP A 123 1.04 -4.09 19.69
C ASP A 123 1.47 -5.23 18.77
N LYS A 124 1.86 -4.90 17.53
CA LYS A 124 2.21 -5.86 16.48
C LYS A 124 1.06 -6.81 16.20
N THR A 125 -0.12 -6.23 16.00
CA THR A 125 -1.37 -6.95 15.74
C THR A 125 -2.00 -6.45 14.45
N PHE A 126 -2.40 -7.35 13.55
CA PHE A 126 -3.38 -7.09 12.51
C PHE A 126 -4.77 -7.24 13.09
N PHE A 127 -5.62 -6.23 12.94
CA PHE A 127 -7.00 -6.29 13.39
C PHE A 127 -7.95 -6.47 12.21
N VAL A 128 -8.98 -7.27 12.40
CA VAL A 128 -10.13 -7.41 11.50
C VAL A 128 -11.40 -7.14 12.28
N THR A 129 -12.23 -6.22 11.80
CA THR A 129 -13.49 -5.85 12.46
C THR A 129 -14.66 -6.50 11.73
N VAL A 130 -15.49 -7.22 12.48
CA VAL A 130 -16.62 -8.01 11.97
C VAL A 130 -17.94 -7.39 12.44
N SER A 131 -18.89 -7.17 11.53
CA SER A 131 -20.25 -6.74 11.87
C SER A 131 -21.17 -7.91 12.19
N GLY A 132 -22.42 -7.61 12.57
CA GLY A 132 -23.46 -8.62 12.78
C GLY A 132 -23.73 -8.97 14.24
N SER A 133 -24.45 -10.07 14.45
CA SER A 133 -24.85 -10.49 15.81
C SER A 133 -23.69 -11.10 16.59
N ASP A 134 -23.83 -11.23 17.91
CA ASP A 134 -22.83 -11.95 18.72
C ASP A 134 -22.73 -13.42 18.27
N GLU A 135 -23.84 -14.03 17.87
CA GLU A 135 -23.85 -15.40 17.35
C GLU A 135 -23.05 -15.52 16.05
N TYR A 136 -23.23 -14.58 15.12
CA TYR A 136 -22.46 -14.56 13.88
C TYR A 136 -20.96 -14.41 14.16
N TYR A 137 -20.58 -13.40 14.96
CA TYR A 137 -19.19 -13.17 15.36
C TYR A 137 -18.55 -14.44 15.94
N ASN A 138 -19.16 -15.04 16.97
CA ASN A 138 -18.64 -16.24 17.62
C ASN A 138 -18.55 -17.46 16.68
N GLN A 139 -19.31 -17.47 15.58
CA GLN A 139 -19.25 -18.53 14.57
C GLN A 139 -18.08 -18.34 13.60
N VAL A 140 -17.74 -17.10 13.24
CA VAL A 140 -16.76 -16.81 12.17
C VAL A 140 -15.39 -16.35 12.65
N GLU A 141 -15.27 -15.85 13.88
CA GLU A 141 -14.05 -15.24 14.44
C GLU A 141 -12.79 -16.10 14.19
N GLY A 142 -12.81 -17.37 14.61
CA GLY A 142 -11.64 -18.25 14.48
C GLY A 142 -11.31 -18.65 13.03
N GLU A 143 -12.29 -18.63 12.12
CA GLU A 143 -12.03 -18.89 10.70
C GLU A 143 -11.40 -17.68 10.03
N ILE A 144 -11.92 -16.48 10.35
CA ILE A 144 -11.36 -15.19 9.89
C ILE A 144 -9.92 -15.02 10.38
N GLU A 145 -9.66 -15.31 11.66
CA GLU A 145 -8.31 -15.27 12.24
C GLU A 145 -7.35 -16.14 11.42
N LYS A 146 -7.74 -17.40 11.19
CA LYS A 146 -6.94 -18.37 10.45
C LYS A 146 -6.69 -17.95 8.99
N VAL A 147 -7.71 -17.52 8.27
CA VAL A 147 -7.57 -17.06 6.86
C VAL A 147 -6.61 -15.87 6.80
N THR A 148 -6.73 -14.94 7.75
CA THR A 148 -5.86 -13.77 7.86
C THR A 148 -4.42 -14.19 8.16
N GLU A 149 -4.20 -15.10 9.11
CA GLU A 149 -2.88 -15.65 9.45
C GLU A 149 -2.21 -16.36 8.26
N GLU A 150 -2.97 -17.17 7.51
CA GLU A 150 -2.49 -17.86 6.31
C GLU A 150 -2.07 -16.84 5.24
N LEU A 151 -2.87 -15.79 5.03
CA LEU A 151 -2.58 -14.75 4.04
C LEU A 151 -1.32 -13.95 4.40
N ILE A 152 -1.18 -13.46 5.64
CA ILE A 152 0.02 -12.72 6.05
C ILE A 152 1.27 -13.61 5.99
N SER A 153 1.15 -14.87 6.42
CA SER A 153 2.24 -15.84 6.40
C SER A 153 2.68 -16.18 4.98
N SER A 154 1.75 -16.20 4.02
CA SER A 154 2.06 -16.43 2.60
C SER A 154 2.93 -15.33 2.00
N ARG A 155 2.86 -14.10 2.53
CA ARG A 155 3.77 -12.99 2.18
C ARG A 155 5.08 -13.02 2.97
N GLY A 156 5.25 -14.04 3.82
CA GLY A 156 6.38 -14.19 4.72
C GLY A 156 6.37 -13.20 5.88
N TYR A 157 5.23 -12.63 6.24
CA TYR A 157 5.11 -11.72 7.38
C TYR A 157 5.07 -12.55 8.65
N ASP A 158 5.97 -12.22 9.58
CA ASP A 158 6.20 -13.03 10.78
C ASP A 158 6.29 -12.20 12.06
N ASP A 159 6.25 -10.87 12.01
CA ASP A 159 6.35 -10.00 13.19
C ASP A 159 5.00 -9.55 13.78
N PHE A 160 3.86 -10.03 13.26
CA PHE A 160 2.52 -9.64 13.73
C PHE A 160 1.66 -10.86 14.12
N SER A 161 0.81 -10.69 15.13
CA SER A 161 -0.34 -11.57 15.40
C SER A 161 -1.60 -11.07 14.70
N VAL A 162 -2.66 -11.87 14.70
CA VAL A 162 -3.99 -11.48 14.22
C VAL A 162 -4.93 -11.39 15.42
N GLU A 163 -5.76 -10.35 15.45
CA GLU A 163 -6.89 -10.23 16.36
C GLU A 163 -8.15 -9.92 15.54
N VAL A 164 -9.23 -10.60 15.86
CA VAL A 164 -10.54 -10.36 15.25
C VAL A 164 -11.40 -9.69 16.32
N GLU A 165 -12.00 -8.56 15.97
CA GLU A 165 -12.81 -7.78 16.89
C GLU A 165 -14.23 -7.62 16.35
N LYS A 166 -15.22 -7.64 17.25
CA LYS A 166 -16.58 -7.26 16.88
C LYS A 166 -16.70 -5.75 16.77
N GLU A 167 -17.40 -5.29 15.73
CA GLU A 167 -17.75 -3.88 15.55
C GLU A 167 -18.43 -3.33 16.83
N ARG A 168 -17.87 -2.24 17.35
CA ARG A 168 -18.47 -1.52 18.48
C ARG A 168 -19.53 -0.57 17.93
N THR A 169 -20.79 -0.79 18.29
CA THR A 169 -21.85 0.22 18.14
C THR A 169 -21.63 1.34 19.14
N THR A 170 -20.79 2.31 18.79
CA THR A 170 -20.84 3.62 19.45
C THR A 170 -22.05 4.38 18.93
N GLU A 171 -23.06 4.58 19.78
CA GLU A 171 -24.01 5.67 19.56
C GLU A 171 -23.20 6.96 19.44
N PRO A 172 -23.35 7.75 18.37
CA PRO A 172 -22.66 9.02 18.26
C PRO A 172 -23.17 9.92 19.39
N ASN A 173 -22.38 9.99 20.46
CA ASN A 173 -22.70 10.72 21.71
C ASN A 173 -22.72 12.24 21.53
N VAL A 174 -22.59 12.72 20.29
CA VAL A 174 -22.64 14.14 19.93
C VAL A 174 -23.67 14.26 18.81
N ASN A 175 -24.74 15.00 19.07
CA ASN A 175 -25.62 15.49 18.02
C ASN A 175 -24.84 16.56 17.23
N VAL A 176 -23.98 16.09 16.31
CA VAL A 176 -23.09 16.92 15.49
C VAL A 176 -23.90 17.93 14.67
N GLU A 177 -25.07 17.50 14.19
CA GLU A 177 -25.96 18.27 13.30
C GLU A 177 -26.53 19.53 13.96
N ASN A 178 -26.73 19.54 15.28
CA ASN A 178 -27.30 20.67 16.02
C ASN A 178 -26.28 21.51 16.80
N ASN A 179 -24.98 21.21 16.70
CA ASN A 179 -23.97 21.98 17.42
C ASN A 179 -23.48 23.15 16.53
N PRO A 180 -23.69 24.42 16.95
CA PRO A 180 -23.33 25.61 16.17
C PRO A 180 -21.86 25.65 15.73
N LYS A 181 -20.97 24.99 16.48
CA LYS A 181 -19.56 24.86 16.11
C LYS A 181 -19.43 24.17 14.75
N TYR A 182 -20.03 23.00 14.56
CA TYR A 182 -19.91 22.26 13.30
C TYR A 182 -20.62 22.98 12.15
N GLN A 183 -21.78 23.58 12.42
CA GLN A 183 -22.51 24.39 11.44
C GLN A 183 -21.68 25.58 10.92
N ASN A 184 -20.98 26.30 11.80
CA ASN A 184 -20.12 27.41 11.39
C ASN A 184 -18.92 26.92 10.57
N GLY A 185 -18.32 25.78 10.93
CA GLY A 185 -17.26 25.14 10.15
C GLY A 185 -17.72 24.78 8.73
N ASP A 186 -18.92 24.20 8.60
CA ASP A 186 -19.51 23.84 7.31
C ASP A 186 -19.80 25.07 6.45
N LEU A 187 -20.35 26.14 7.04
CA LEU A 187 -20.59 27.41 6.33
C LEU A 187 -19.28 28.03 5.81
N VAL A 188 -18.21 28.01 6.62
CA VAL A 188 -16.89 28.47 6.19
C VAL A 188 -16.37 27.61 5.05
N MET A 189 -16.51 26.28 5.14
CA MET A 189 -16.10 25.37 4.07
C MET A 189 -16.86 25.63 2.75
N GLU A 190 -18.18 25.84 2.80
CA GLU A 190 -18.97 26.19 1.61
C GLU A 190 -18.54 27.54 1.00
N SER A 191 -18.23 28.53 1.84
CA SER A 191 -17.67 29.81 1.39
C SER A 191 -16.32 29.63 0.67
N LEU A 192 -15.45 28.76 1.18
CA LEU A 192 -14.16 28.43 0.55
C LEU A 192 -14.35 27.77 -0.82
N LYS A 193 -15.30 26.84 -0.95
CA LYS A 193 -15.64 26.20 -2.24
C LYS A 193 -16.08 27.20 -3.31
N GLU A 194 -16.61 28.35 -2.92
CA GLU A 194 -17.00 29.40 -3.85
C GLU A 194 -15.85 30.39 -4.16
N VAL A 195 -15.13 30.87 -3.14
CA VAL A 195 -14.13 31.94 -3.31
C VAL A 195 -12.82 31.43 -3.90
N VAL A 196 -12.35 30.24 -3.52
CA VAL A 196 -11.06 29.71 -3.98
C VAL A 196 -11.04 29.51 -5.50
N PRO A 197 -12.05 28.90 -6.15
CA PRO A 197 -12.07 28.78 -7.60
C PRO A 197 -12.10 30.13 -8.33
N LYS A 198 -12.76 31.15 -7.77
CA LYS A 198 -12.77 32.51 -8.35
C LYS A 198 -11.38 33.13 -8.30
N LEU A 199 -10.67 32.98 -7.18
CA LEU A 199 -9.29 33.44 -7.05
C LEU A 199 -8.37 32.69 -8.03
N GLN A 200 -8.51 31.38 -8.14
CA GLN A 200 -7.74 30.61 -9.13
C GLN A 200 -8.00 31.09 -10.58
N GLN A 201 -9.25 31.39 -10.94
CA GLN A 201 -9.59 31.97 -12.25
C GLN A 201 -8.98 33.35 -12.49
N GLN A 202 -8.72 34.11 -11.43
CA GLN A 202 -8.01 35.41 -11.48
C GLN A 202 -6.48 35.24 -11.55
N GLY A 203 -5.98 34.01 -11.56
CA GLY A 203 -4.56 33.68 -11.68
C GLY A 203 -3.82 33.67 -10.35
N TYR A 204 -4.51 33.56 -9.21
CA TYR A 204 -3.86 33.26 -7.93
C TYR A 204 -3.48 31.78 -7.88
N LYS A 205 -2.26 31.48 -7.42
CA LYS A 205 -1.70 30.12 -7.44
C LYS A 205 -2.01 29.34 -6.15
N ILE A 206 -3.31 29.16 -5.90
CA ILE A 206 -3.84 28.44 -4.74
C ILE A 206 -4.06 26.97 -5.12
N GLN A 207 -3.69 26.04 -4.24
CA GLN A 207 -3.96 24.61 -4.42
C GLN A 207 -5.43 24.28 -4.17
N ASP A 208 -5.90 23.17 -4.75
CA ASP A 208 -7.27 22.67 -4.56
C ASP A 208 -7.51 22.08 -3.15
N SER A 209 -6.45 21.88 -2.36
CA SER A 209 -6.54 21.40 -0.98
C SER A 209 -6.53 22.56 0.00
N TYR A 210 -7.64 22.72 0.71
CA TYR A 210 -7.80 23.64 1.83
C TYR A 210 -8.57 22.95 2.95
N GLY A 211 -8.35 23.40 4.18
CA GLY A 211 -8.88 22.76 5.37
C GLY A 211 -9.56 23.75 6.30
N VAL A 212 -10.59 23.28 7.00
CA VAL A 212 -11.24 24.00 8.09
C VAL A 212 -11.13 23.12 9.33
N PHE A 213 -10.51 23.62 10.40
CA PHE A 213 -10.36 22.86 11.64
C PHE A 213 -10.42 23.76 12.87
N TYR A 214 -10.60 23.12 14.01
CA TYR A 214 -10.51 23.75 15.32
C TYR A 214 -9.22 23.31 16.01
N PRO A 215 -8.39 24.24 16.52
CA PRO A 215 -7.16 23.90 17.24
C PRO A 215 -7.36 22.97 18.44
N SER A 216 -8.55 23.02 19.05
CA SER A 216 -8.91 22.18 20.18
C SER A 216 -10.44 21.93 20.24
N PRO A 217 -10.89 20.92 21.01
CA PRO A 217 -12.31 20.66 21.24
C PRO A 217 -13.07 21.87 21.81
N ASP A 218 -12.43 22.71 22.60
CA ASP A 218 -13.04 23.88 23.24
C ASP A 218 -12.79 25.21 22.49
N SER A 219 -12.05 25.16 21.37
CA SER A 219 -11.70 26.35 20.59
C SER A 219 -12.94 27.12 20.14
N GLN A 220 -12.89 28.44 20.33
CA GLN A 220 -13.88 29.42 19.84
C GLN A 220 -13.42 30.10 18.54
N GLU A 221 -12.32 29.64 17.96
CA GLU A 221 -11.78 30.10 16.68
C GLU A 221 -11.73 28.95 15.66
N ILE A 222 -12.04 29.29 14.41
CA ILE A 222 -11.94 28.42 13.24
C ILE A 222 -10.63 28.74 12.53
N HIS A 223 -9.85 27.71 12.21
CA HIS A 223 -8.63 27.85 11.42
C HIS A 223 -8.92 27.36 10.00
N VAL A 224 -8.68 28.25 9.04
CA VAL A 224 -8.65 27.93 7.61
C VAL A 224 -7.21 27.76 7.19
N THR A 225 -6.85 26.64 6.57
CA THR A 225 -5.52 26.44 5.97
C THR A 225 -5.61 26.37 4.46
N LEU A 226 -4.73 27.11 3.78
CA LEU A 226 -4.56 27.07 2.33
C LEU A 226 -3.09 26.85 1.98
N ASP A 227 -2.85 25.99 1.01
CA ASP A 227 -1.53 25.83 0.41
C ASP A 227 -1.47 26.67 -0.88
N ILE A 228 -0.44 27.50 -1.01
CA ILE A 228 -0.18 28.34 -2.20
C ILE A 228 1.21 28.05 -2.76
N GLU A 229 1.39 28.22 -4.07
CA GLU A 229 2.73 28.10 -4.66
C GLU A 229 3.69 29.14 -4.06
N ASP A 230 4.95 28.75 -3.82
CA ASP A 230 6.03 29.62 -3.31
C ASP A 230 6.34 30.85 -4.18
N THR A 231 5.93 30.81 -5.44
CA THR A 231 6.01 31.94 -6.38
C THR A 231 4.85 32.94 -6.25
N GLU A 232 3.81 32.64 -5.45
CA GLU A 232 2.69 33.54 -5.21
C GLU A 232 3.00 34.51 -4.08
N THR A 233 3.09 35.80 -4.41
CA THR A 233 3.44 36.85 -3.45
C THR A 233 2.23 37.63 -2.94
N ARG A 234 1.04 37.44 -3.54
CA ARG A 234 -0.18 38.21 -3.22
C ARG A 234 -0.96 37.59 -2.05
N THR A 235 -0.27 37.16 -1.00
CA THR A 235 -0.86 36.43 0.14
C THR A 235 -1.92 37.25 0.87
N ASP A 236 -1.65 38.53 1.06
CA ASP A 236 -2.56 39.45 1.76
C ASP A 236 -3.85 39.66 0.97
N GLU A 237 -3.78 39.68 -0.36
CA GLU A 237 -4.96 39.80 -1.24
C GLU A 237 -5.84 38.54 -1.13
N ILE A 238 -5.23 37.35 -1.10
CA ILE A 238 -5.91 36.07 -0.93
C ILE A 238 -6.59 36.01 0.44
N GLU A 239 -5.85 36.31 1.51
CA GLU A 239 -6.36 36.30 2.88
C GLU A 239 -7.55 37.26 3.03
N ASN A 240 -7.41 38.49 2.53
CA ASN A 240 -8.48 39.49 2.61
C ASN A 240 -9.73 39.05 1.83
N ALA A 241 -9.58 38.51 0.61
CA ALA A 241 -10.71 38.04 -0.19
C ALA A 241 -11.49 36.92 0.51
N ILE A 242 -10.78 35.98 1.16
CA ILE A 242 -11.39 34.89 1.92
C ILE A 242 -12.12 35.44 3.15
N LEU A 243 -11.46 36.31 3.92
CA LEU A 243 -12.06 36.93 5.10
C LEU A 243 -13.29 37.80 4.74
N GLU A 244 -13.27 38.48 3.60
CA GLU A 244 -14.42 39.24 3.11
C GLU A 244 -15.61 38.35 2.74
N GLU A 245 -15.38 37.19 2.13
CA GLU A 245 -16.46 36.23 1.83
C GLU A 245 -17.05 35.64 3.12
N ILE A 246 -16.19 35.25 4.06
CA ILE A 246 -16.59 34.66 5.34
C ILE A 246 -17.36 35.66 6.20
N LYS A 247 -16.99 36.95 6.18
CA LYS A 247 -17.72 38.01 6.92
C LYS A 247 -19.19 38.12 6.50
N LYS A 248 -19.55 37.76 5.25
CA LYS A 248 -20.94 37.78 4.76
C LYS A 248 -21.81 36.70 5.41
N LEU A 249 -21.20 35.69 6.04
CA LEU A 249 -21.91 34.61 6.71
C LEU A 249 -22.49 35.04 8.07
N GLU A 250 -22.12 36.22 8.57
CA GLU A 250 -22.58 36.78 9.86
C GLU A 250 -22.36 35.84 11.07
N ILE A 251 -21.35 34.95 10.98
CA ILE A 251 -20.97 34.07 12.09
C ILE A 251 -20.23 34.86 13.18
N GLN A 252 -20.50 34.54 14.44
CA GLN A 252 -19.85 35.19 15.59
C GLN A 252 -18.49 34.57 15.95
N THR A 253 -18.13 33.46 15.30
CA THR A 253 -16.88 32.74 15.53
C THR A 253 -15.74 33.41 14.79
N GLU A 254 -14.63 33.67 15.48
CA GLU A 254 -13.43 34.21 14.85
C GLU A 254 -12.85 33.21 13.85
N VAL A 255 -12.42 33.71 12.69
CA VAL A 255 -11.80 32.88 11.64
C VAL A 255 -10.39 33.39 11.36
N ILE A 256 -9.42 32.48 11.45
CA ILE A 256 -8.01 32.74 11.22
C ILE A 256 -7.59 32.01 9.94
N VAL A 257 -7.05 32.75 8.97
CA VAL A 257 -6.53 32.19 7.73
C VAL A 257 -5.03 31.93 7.88
N LYS A 258 -4.61 30.70 7.60
CA LYS A 258 -3.21 30.26 7.62
C LYS A 258 -2.79 29.86 6.22
N ILE A 259 -1.91 30.64 5.64
CA ILE A 259 -1.36 30.40 4.31
C ILE A 259 -0.02 29.67 4.45
N ASN A 260 0.07 28.49 3.86
CA ASN A 260 1.31 27.74 3.74
C ASN A 260 1.89 27.92 2.34
N SER A 261 3.15 28.31 2.27
CA SER A 261 3.89 28.37 1.00
C SER A 261 4.46 27.00 0.68
N ILE A 262 4.19 26.49 -0.52
CA ILE A 262 4.63 25.18 -0.99
C ILE A 262 5.32 25.26 -2.35
N ASN A 263 6.36 24.44 -2.54
CA ASN A 263 6.90 24.20 -3.86
C ASN A 263 6.13 23.04 -4.52
N ARG A 264 5.47 23.32 -5.65
CA ARG A 264 4.60 22.35 -6.32
C ARG A 264 5.34 21.07 -6.74
N GLN A 265 6.53 21.21 -7.31
CA GLN A 265 7.31 20.06 -7.78
C GLN A 265 7.79 19.21 -6.60
N GLU A 266 8.21 19.85 -5.50
CA GLU A 266 8.55 19.15 -4.26
C GLU A 266 7.35 18.37 -3.70
N LYS A 267 6.15 18.99 -3.69
CA LYS A 267 4.93 18.35 -3.20
C LYS A 267 4.51 17.16 -4.07
N GLU A 268 4.57 17.31 -5.40
CA GLU A 268 4.30 16.23 -6.34
C GLU A 268 5.28 15.06 -6.15
N THR A 269 6.57 15.35 -5.95
CA THR A 269 7.61 14.34 -5.67
C THR A 269 7.31 13.61 -4.36
N GLU A 270 7.07 14.35 -3.28
CA GLU A 270 6.72 13.77 -1.98
C GLU A 270 5.47 12.88 -2.07
N MET A 271 4.45 13.33 -2.81
CA MET A 271 3.21 12.57 -3.04
C MET A 271 3.47 11.27 -3.81
N GLN A 272 4.29 11.30 -4.87
CA GLN A 272 4.63 10.09 -5.61
C GLN A 272 5.37 9.07 -4.74
N TRP A 273 6.28 9.53 -3.87
CA TRP A 273 6.94 8.65 -2.91
C TRP A 273 5.97 8.12 -1.85
N SER A 274 5.11 8.96 -1.29
CA SER A 274 4.18 8.57 -0.22
C SER A 274 3.12 7.59 -0.68
N MET A 275 2.71 7.64 -1.95
CA MET A 275 1.73 6.72 -2.51
C MET A 275 2.34 5.41 -3.01
N ASN A 276 3.56 5.44 -3.58
CA ASN A 276 4.07 4.27 -4.32
C ASN A 276 5.31 3.60 -3.70
N VAL A 277 6.14 4.35 -2.96
CA VAL A 277 7.44 3.85 -2.48
C VAL A 277 7.41 3.57 -0.98
N LEU A 278 6.98 4.55 -0.19
CA LEU A 278 6.98 4.47 1.27
C LEU A 278 6.06 3.36 1.81
N PRO A 279 4.86 3.10 1.26
CA PRO A 279 3.99 2.03 1.77
C PRO A 279 4.67 0.65 1.71
N VAL A 280 5.42 0.37 0.64
CA VAL A 280 6.13 -0.90 0.45
C VAL A 280 7.29 -1.04 1.43
N ILE A 281 8.07 0.02 1.62
CA ILE A 281 9.13 0.04 2.64
C ILE A 281 8.53 -0.16 4.02
N PHE A 282 7.44 0.55 4.34
CA PHE A 282 6.82 0.49 5.66
C PHE A 282 6.22 -0.89 5.93
N GLU A 283 5.47 -1.44 4.98
CA GLU A 283 4.91 -2.80 5.09
C GLU A 283 6.04 -3.82 5.26
N GLY A 284 7.06 -3.81 4.40
CA GLY A 284 8.14 -4.78 4.49
C GLY A 284 9.00 -4.67 5.75
N MET A 285 9.33 -3.44 6.19
CA MET A 285 10.16 -3.24 7.39
C MET A 285 9.41 -3.55 8.67
N LEU A 286 8.11 -3.28 8.74
CA LEU A 286 7.32 -3.53 9.93
C LEU A 286 7.02 -5.01 10.14
N ASN A 287 6.77 -5.76 9.06
CA ASN A 287 6.20 -7.11 9.12
C ASN A 287 7.21 -8.26 9.22
N LYS A 288 8.52 -7.95 9.22
CA LYS A 288 9.60 -8.94 9.25
C LYS A 288 10.39 -8.87 10.57
N LYS A 289 10.35 -9.95 11.35
CA LYS A 289 11.04 -10.10 12.66
C LYS A 289 12.53 -9.82 12.55
N GLU A 290 13.13 -10.23 11.44
CA GLU A 290 14.57 -10.10 11.21
C GLU A 290 15.08 -8.65 11.17
N TYR A 291 14.20 -7.66 10.93
CA TYR A 291 14.57 -6.23 10.99
C TYR A 291 14.38 -5.62 12.38
N LYS A 292 13.74 -6.33 13.30
CA LYS A 292 13.46 -5.89 14.68
C LYS A 292 12.86 -4.46 14.70
N THR A 293 12.00 -4.12 13.75
CA THR A 293 11.48 -2.75 13.57
C THR A 293 10.40 -2.41 14.61
N LYS A 294 10.55 -1.27 15.27
CA LYS A 294 9.58 -0.68 16.20
C LYS A 294 8.72 0.39 15.54
N GLY A 295 9.26 1.12 14.57
CA GLY A 295 8.52 2.16 13.88
C GLY A 295 9.21 2.60 12.60
N VAL A 296 8.43 3.25 11.75
CA VAL A 296 8.89 3.79 10.47
C VAL A 296 8.35 5.21 10.32
N GLY A 297 9.04 6.03 9.54
CA GLY A 297 8.59 7.38 9.26
C GLY A 297 9.39 7.98 8.11
N TYR A 298 8.98 9.16 7.66
CA TYR A 298 9.70 9.87 6.63
C TYR A 298 9.64 11.38 6.85
N SER A 299 10.48 12.11 6.11
CA SER A 299 10.33 13.54 5.92
C SER A 299 10.93 13.96 4.59
N TYR A 300 10.20 14.73 3.80
CA TYR A 300 10.75 15.42 2.64
C TYR A 300 11.15 16.85 3.02
N LYS A 301 12.45 17.16 2.97
CA LYS A 301 12.96 18.48 3.36
C LYS A 301 14.05 18.93 2.40
N LYS A 302 13.91 20.14 1.86
CA LYS A 302 14.91 20.77 0.96
C LYS A 302 15.27 19.84 -0.20
N GLY A 303 14.25 19.32 -0.89
CA GLY A 303 14.42 18.38 -1.99
C GLY A 303 15.03 17.01 -1.63
N THR A 304 15.14 16.64 -0.35
CA THR A 304 15.72 15.35 0.07
C THR A 304 14.70 14.49 0.81
N MET A 305 14.49 13.26 0.36
CA MET A 305 13.68 12.26 1.04
C MET A 305 14.47 11.61 2.19
N ASN A 306 13.97 11.69 3.41
CA ASN A 306 14.59 11.02 4.55
C ASN A 306 13.65 9.91 5.01
N ILE A 307 14.13 8.67 5.01
CA ILE A 307 13.41 7.49 5.47
C ILE A 307 14.00 7.10 6.82
N TYR A 308 13.14 7.00 7.84
CA TYR A 308 13.54 6.68 9.20
C TYR A 308 13.02 5.29 9.57
N ILE A 309 13.92 4.43 10.03
CA ILE A 309 13.57 3.10 10.55
C ILE A 309 14.05 3.04 12.01
N THR A 310 13.10 3.02 12.95
CA THR A 310 13.38 2.90 14.39
C THR A 310 13.29 1.44 14.77
N THR A 311 14.36 0.90 15.35
CA THR A 311 14.47 -0.52 15.74
C THR A 311 14.12 -0.74 17.21
N LYS A 312 14.00 -2.00 17.62
CA LYS A 312 13.81 -2.45 19.00
C LYS A 312 15.15 -2.59 19.76
N VAL A 313 16.30 -2.48 19.07
CA VAL A 313 17.63 -2.72 19.66
C VAL A 313 18.24 -1.46 20.25
N GLU A 314 19.14 -1.65 21.22
CA GLU A 314 19.99 -0.58 21.75
C GLU A 314 21.17 -0.30 20.83
N LYS A 315 21.63 0.95 20.77
CA LYS A 315 22.84 1.29 20.00
C LYS A 315 24.10 0.59 20.49
N SER A 316 24.17 0.24 21.77
CA SER A 316 25.29 -0.51 22.36
C SER A 316 25.21 -2.02 22.11
N ASP A 317 24.13 -2.52 21.51
CA ASP A 317 24.05 -3.92 21.10
C ASP A 317 25.10 -4.20 20.02
N ASN A 318 25.83 -5.31 20.19
CA ASN A 318 26.88 -5.72 19.26
C ASN A 318 26.32 -5.98 17.85
N GLU A 319 25.04 -6.32 17.72
CA GLU A 319 24.37 -6.55 16.43
C GLU A 319 23.81 -5.28 15.78
N ALA A 320 23.78 -4.14 16.49
CA ALA A 320 23.06 -2.95 16.04
C ALA A 320 23.55 -2.43 14.68
N SER A 321 24.87 -2.32 14.49
CA SER A 321 25.45 -1.82 13.23
C SER A 321 25.19 -2.77 12.06
N ASP A 322 25.23 -4.08 12.29
CA ASP A 322 24.96 -5.07 11.23
C ASP A 322 23.48 -5.12 10.87
N LEU A 323 22.58 -4.97 11.85
CA LEU A 323 21.16 -4.81 11.62
C LEU A 323 20.88 -3.54 10.80
N ALA A 324 21.51 -2.42 11.13
CA ALA A 324 21.34 -1.16 10.40
C ALA A 324 21.77 -1.30 8.94
N LYS A 325 22.95 -1.89 8.68
CA LYS A 325 23.42 -2.16 7.31
C LYS A 325 22.48 -3.08 6.54
N LYS A 326 21.90 -4.08 7.20
CA LYS A 326 20.93 -4.99 6.58
C LYS A 326 19.67 -4.25 6.14
N ILE A 327 19.12 -3.40 7.00
CA ILE A 327 17.95 -2.56 6.71
C ILE A 327 18.25 -1.57 5.58
N GLU A 328 19.37 -0.84 5.69
CA GLU A 328 19.81 0.11 4.66
C GLU A 328 19.96 -0.57 3.30
N LYS A 329 20.62 -1.73 3.27
CA LYS A 329 20.81 -2.50 2.04
C LYS A 329 19.47 -2.93 1.43
N ALA A 330 18.56 -3.48 2.23
CA ALA A 330 17.26 -3.94 1.74
C ALA A 330 16.45 -2.78 1.10
N ILE A 331 16.43 -1.62 1.75
CA ILE A 331 15.73 -0.43 1.24
C ILE A 331 16.47 0.14 0.01
N GLN A 332 17.80 0.18 0.03
CA GLN A 332 18.59 0.70 -1.09
C GLN A 332 18.42 -0.17 -2.34
N GLU A 333 18.45 -1.49 -2.22
CA GLU A 333 18.22 -2.41 -3.34
C GLU A 333 16.83 -2.22 -3.96
N PHE A 334 15.82 -1.99 -3.12
CA PHE A 334 14.46 -1.65 -3.58
C PHE A 334 14.44 -0.32 -4.35
N LEU A 335 14.95 0.76 -3.75
CA LEU A 335 14.95 2.10 -4.36
C LEU A 335 15.74 2.17 -5.67
N GLN A 336 16.71 1.27 -5.86
CA GLN A 336 17.53 1.17 -7.07
C GLN A 336 16.98 0.18 -8.11
N SER A 337 15.84 -0.46 -7.83
CA SER A 337 15.19 -1.38 -8.77
C SER A 337 14.76 -0.69 -10.06
N ASP A 338 14.73 -1.45 -11.16
CA ASP A 338 14.34 -0.92 -12.47
C ASP A 338 12.90 -0.38 -12.48
N ASP A 339 12.00 -1.01 -11.72
CA ASP A 339 10.59 -0.63 -11.63
C ASP A 339 10.39 0.72 -10.94
N LEU A 340 11.29 1.10 -10.03
CA LEU A 340 11.22 2.36 -9.29
C LEU A 340 11.96 3.54 -9.95
N LYS A 341 12.73 3.32 -11.01
CA LYS A 341 13.52 4.39 -11.65
C LYS A 341 12.70 5.61 -12.05
N GLY A 342 11.46 5.41 -12.49
CA GLY A 342 10.57 6.51 -12.90
C GLY A 342 9.98 7.31 -11.73
N ILE A 343 9.89 6.71 -10.54
CA ILE A 343 9.27 7.32 -9.35
C ILE A 343 10.34 7.95 -8.46
N VAL A 344 11.42 7.21 -8.18
CA VAL A 344 12.57 7.68 -7.40
C VAL A 344 13.32 8.75 -8.19
N GLY A 345 13.56 8.51 -9.48
CA GLY A 345 14.26 9.43 -10.38
C GLY A 345 15.60 9.90 -9.81
N ASP A 346 15.87 11.20 -9.94
CA ASP A 346 17.07 11.84 -9.39
C ASP A 346 16.87 12.37 -7.96
N THR A 347 15.75 12.02 -7.30
CA THR A 347 15.43 12.54 -5.96
C THR A 347 16.46 12.06 -4.95
N PRO A 348 17.24 12.96 -4.32
CA PRO A 348 18.18 12.58 -3.27
C PRO A 348 17.44 11.96 -2.09
N TYR A 349 18.00 10.88 -1.53
CA TYR A 349 17.43 10.24 -0.35
C TYR A 349 18.47 9.84 0.69
N LYS A 350 18.00 9.70 1.93
CA LYS A 350 18.77 9.19 3.07
C LYS A 350 17.95 8.14 3.80
N ILE A 351 18.57 7.00 4.08
CA ILE A 351 18.02 5.98 4.96
C ILE A 351 18.71 6.15 6.31
N ILE A 352 17.93 6.31 7.37
CA ILE A 352 18.42 6.61 8.71
C ILE A 352 17.85 5.56 9.66
N VAL A 353 18.70 4.63 10.09
CA VAL A 353 18.34 3.59 11.05
C VAL A 353 18.64 4.06 12.48
N ARG A 354 17.66 3.91 13.37
CA ARG A 354 17.71 4.38 14.75
C ARG A 354 17.54 3.24 15.74
N ASP A 355 18.12 3.42 16.92
CA ASP A 355 17.91 2.55 18.07
C ASP A 355 16.52 2.74 18.69
N LYS A 356 16.20 1.95 19.72
CA LYS A 356 14.91 1.99 20.42
C LYS A 356 14.55 3.35 21.04
N ASP A 357 15.55 4.21 21.26
CA ASP A 357 15.45 5.54 21.87
C ASP A 357 15.52 6.66 20.81
N GLY A 358 15.55 6.31 19.52
CA GLY A 358 15.51 7.25 18.40
C GLY A 358 16.86 7.85 18.01
N LYS A 359 17.98 7.31 18.50
CA LYS A 359 19.33 7.76 18.14
C LYS A 359 19.85 6.98 16.95
N ASP A 360 20.52 7.66 16.03
CA ASP A 360 21.08 7.04 14.83
C ASP A 360 22.10 5.95 15.18
N ILE A 361 21.91 4.76 14.62
CA ILE A 361 22.87 3.66 14.60
C ILE A 361 23.76 3.89 13.36
N LYS A 362 25.08 3.83 13.54
CA LYS A 362 26.05 4.05 12.46
C LYS A 362 26.69 2.74 12.01
#